data_AF-A0A349DCT4-F1
#
_entry.id   AF-A0A349DCT4-F1
#
_cell.length_a   1.000
_cell.length_b   1.000
_cell.length_c   1.000
_cell.angle_alpha   90.00
_cell.angle_beta   90.00
_cell.angle_gamma   90.00
#
_symmetry.space_group_name_H-M   'P 1'
#
loop_
_entity.id
_entity.type
_entity.pdbx_description
1 polymer ?
#
loop_
_entity_poly.entity_id
_entity_poly.type
_entity_poly.pdbx_seq_one_letter_code
_entity_poly.pdbx_strand_id
1 'polypeptide(L)'
;MNNDSKQQQRTRVTETAPKSEDSQRIIPLADFLVQILEKIYPQNNSAYLLTGTEKPTEPRSYSNFFKRVLRDANADNYNFHALRHTFATRCIESGMDIKSLSKILGHSSVKITLDRYVHPSAALMKDGINKMAESRQKMWSEKQSK
;
A
#
# COMPACT_ATOMS: atom_id res chain seq x y z
N MET A 1 -16.21 -39.42 35.07
CA MET A 1 -16.49 -37.97 35.06
C MET A 1 -15.23 -37.25 34.61
N ASN A 2 -15.13 -36.85 33.34
CA ASN A 2 -14.09 -35.93 32.89
C ASN A 2 -14.77 -35.01 31.88
N ASN A 3 -15.11 -33.80 32.32
CA ASN A 3 -15.76 -32.82 31.46
C ASN A 3 -14.68 -31.91 30.86
N ASP A 4 -14.54 -32.02 29.54
CA ASP A 4 -13.80 -31.12 28.68
C ASP A 4 -14.21 -29.67 28.94
N SER A 5 -13.24 -28.81 29.24
CA SER A 5 -13.42 -27.35 29.17
C SER A 5 -12.10 -26.65 28.85
N LYS A 6 -11.45 -27.03 27.74
CA LYS A 6 -10.50 -26.10 27.10
C LYS A 6 -11.30 -24.98 26.44
N GLN A 7 -11.60 -23.94 27.20
CA GLN A 7 -12.14 -22.69 26.67
C GLN A 7 -11.17 -22.17 25.60
N GLN A 8 -11.57 -22.29 24.32
CA GLN A 8 -10.85 -21.69 23.21
C GLN A 8 -10.82 -20.18 23.44
N GLN A 9 -9.64 -19.61 23.67
CA GLN A 9 -9.49 -18.17 23.76
C GLN A 9 -9.85 -17.54 22.40
N ARG A 10 -11.05 -16.97 22.32
CA ARG A 10 -11.52 -16.25 21.13
C ARG A 10 -10.73 -14.96 21.01
N THR A 11 -10.02 -14.79 19.90
CA THR A 11 -9.32 -13.53 19.58
C THR A 11 -10.36 -12.41 19.44
N ARG A 12 -10.25 -11.34 20.23
CA ARG A 12 -11.13 -10.16 20.15
C ARG A 12 -10.47 -9.10 19.27
N VAL A 13 -11.18 -8.65 18.23
CA VAL A 13 -10.77 -7.47 17.46
C VAL A 13 -11.11 -6.24 18.28
N THR A 14 -10.09 -5.43 18.58
CA THR A 14 -10.25 -4.15 19.29
C THR A 14 -9.78 -3.03 18.38
N GLU A 15 -10.63 -2.04 18.17
CA GLU A 15 -10.25 -0.80 17.48
C GLU A 15 -9.65 0.15 18.48
N THR A 16 -8.35 0.36 18.36
CA THR A 16 -7.62 1.33 19.19
C THR A 16 -7.22 2.50 18.31
N ALA A 17 -7.29 3.72 18.85
CA ALA A 17 -6.70 4.87 18.18
C ALA A 17 -5.21 4.60 17.87
N PRO A 18 -4.69 5.13 16.75
CA PRO A 18 -3.29 4.92 16.43
C PRO A 18 -2.38 5.47 17.52
N LYS A 19 -1.35 4.70 17.90
CA LYS A 19 -0.47 5.02 19.04
C LYS A 19 0.51 6.18 18.78
N SER A 20 0.63 6.64 17.53
CA SER A 20 1.49 7.75 17.13
C SER A 20 0.82 8.61 16.06
N GLU A 21 1.15 9.90 16.02
CA GLU A 21 0.65 10.84 14.99
C GLU A 21 0.98 10.36 13.57
N ASP A 22 2.16 9.76 13.35
CA ASP A 22 2.60 9.20 12.05
C ASP A 22 1.67 8.12 11.49
N SER A 23 0.84 7.52 12.35
CA SER A 23 -0.09 6.48 11.94
C SER A 23 -1.36 7.06 11.29
N GLN A 24 -1.68 8.33 11.54
CA GLN A 24 -2.75 9.06 10.84
C GLN A 24 -2.18 9.69 9.56
N ARG A 25 -2.74 9.30 8.41
CA ARG A 25 -2.24 9.79 7.13
C ARG A 25 -3.32 9.83 6.07
N ILE A 26 -3.19 10.80 5.17
CA ILE A 26 -4.00 10.93 3.96
C ILE A 26 -3.29 10.16 2.85
N ILE A 27 -3.98 9.20 2.25
CA ILE A 27 -3.49 8.43 1.10
C ILE A 27 -4.28 8.90 -0.13
N PRO A 28 -3.65 9.56 -1.12
CA PRO A 28 -4.33 9.90 -2.35
C PRO A 28 -4.73 8.62 -3.08
N LEU A 29 -5.98 8.56 -3.54
CA LEU A 29 -6.50 7.45 -4.31
C LEU A 29 -6.31 7.74 -5.80
N ALA A 30 -5.95 6.72 -6.57
CA ALA A 30 -5.96 6.83 -8.02
C ALA A 30 -7.42 6.87 -8.52
N ASP A 31 -7.68 7.60 -9.60
CA ASP A 31 -9.04 7.82 -10.11
C ASP A 31 -9.79 6.51 -10.41
N PHE A 32 -9.09 5.52 -10.98
CA PHE A 32 -9.68 4.21 -11.26
C PHE A 32 -10.13 3.49 -9.97
N LEU A 33 -9.42 3.71 -8.85
CA LEU A 33 -9.77 3.12 -7.57
C LEU A 33 -11.02 3.78 -6.99
N VAL A 34 -11.17 5.10 -7.15
CA VAL A 34 -12.39 5.82 -6.75
C VAL A 34 -13.61 5.22 -7.45
N GLN A 35 -13.55 5.00 -8.76
CA GLN A 35 -14.64 4.39 -9.53
C GLN A 35 -15.00 2.97 -9.06
N ILE A 36 -14.02 2.20 -8.60
CA ILE A 36 -14.27 0.86 -8.03
C ILE A 36 -14.89 0.99 -6.63
N LEU A 37 -14.34 1.87 -5.80
CA LEU A 37 -14.78 2.09 -4.43
C LEU A 37 -16.21 2.61 -4.36
N GLU A 38 -16.61 3.52 -5.25
CA GLU A 38 -17.98 4.04 -5.33
C GLU A 38 -19.02 2.93 -5.49
N LYS A 39 -18.69 1.86 -6.23
CA LYS A 39 -19.61 0.73 -6.46
C LYS A 39 -19.78 -0.17 -5.23
N ILE A 40 -18.79 -0.19 -4.34
CA ILE A 40 -18.78 -1.02 -3.14
C ILE A 40 -18.98 -0.21 -1.86
N TYR A 41 -19.08 1.12 -1.98
CA TYR A 41 -19.19 2.01 -0.83
C TYR A 41 -20.50 1.73 -0.10
N PRO A 42 -20.47 1.44 1.21
CA PRO A 42 -21.68 1.11 1.94
C PRO A 42 -22.57 2.36 2.07
N GLN A 43 -23.89 2.17 1.91
CA GLN A 43 -24.86 3.24 2.10
C GLN A 43 -25.05 3.62 3.58
N ASN A 44 -24.71 2.69 4.49
CA ASN A 44 -24.68 2.94 5.92
C ASN A 44 -23.32 3.52 6.32
N ASN A 45 -23.30 4.77 6.80
CA ASN A 45 -22.08 5.45 7.26
C ASN A 45 -21.39 4.77 8.46
N SER A 46 -22.10 3.91 9.19
CA SER A 46 -21.54 3.12 10.30
C SER A 46 -20.86 1.82 9.83
N ALA A 47 -20.93 1.49 8.54
CA ALA A 47 -20.38 0.25 8.02
C ALA A 47 -18.91 0.39 7.58
N TYR A 48 -18.14 -0.67 7.79
CA TYR A 48 -16.76 -0.78 7.31
C TYR A 48 -16.77 -1.09 5.81
N LEU A 49 -15.94 -0.37 5.05
CA LEU A 49 -15.80 -0.53 3.59
C LEU A 49 -15.53 -1.99 3.17
N LEU A 50 -14.70 -2.70 3.92
CA LEU A 50 -14.26 -4.07 3.57
C LEU A 50 -15.29 -5.17 3.86
N THR A 51 -16.27 -4.91 4.73
CA THR A 51 -17.29 -5.90 5.10
C THR A 51 -18.68 -5.50 4.62
N GLY A 52 -18.91 -4.20 4.36
CA GLY A 52 -20.25 -3.65 4.10
C GLY A 52 -21.16 -3.70 5.33
N THR A 53 -20.61 -3.98 6.52
CA THR A 53 -21.36 -4.13 7.77
C THR A 53 -20.73 -3.30 8.88
N GLU A 54 -21.46 -3.11 9.99
CA GLU A 54 -20.95 -2.42 11.19
C GLU A 54 -19.92 -3.22 11.99
N LYS A 55 -19.46 -4.37 11.47
CA LYS A 55 -18.45 -5.21 12.10
C LYS A 55 -17.15 -5.18 11.29
N PRO A 56 -16.00 -4.97 11.95
CA PRO A 56 -14.72 -5.05 11.28
C PRO A 56 -14.40 -6.50 10.93
N THR A 57 -13.54 -6.68 9.93
CA THR A 57 -12.98 -7.99 9.60
C THR A 57 -11.83 -8.36 10.53
N GLU A 58 -11.69 -9.64 10.85
CA GLU A 58 -10.46 -10.12 11.46
C GLU A 58 -9.31 -10.08 10.43
N PRO A 59 -8.10 -9.60 10.77
CA PRO A 59 -6.96 -9.57 9.85
C PRO A 59 -6.61 -10.94 9.24
N ARG A 60 -6.82 -12.03 10.00
CA ARG A 60 -6.57 -13.40 9.55
C ARG A 60 -7.48 -13.81 8.40
N SER A 61 -8.71 -13.30 8.35
CA SER A 61 -9.66 -13.57 7.26
C SER A 61 -9.08 -13.11 5.92
N TYR A 62 -8.47 -11.92 5.87
CA TYR A 62 -7.85 -11.41 4.65
C TYR A 62 -6.54 -12.10 4.31
N SER A 63 -5.77 -12.51 5.31
CA SER A 63 -4.57 -13.34 5.08
C SER A 63 -4.93 -14.68 4.45
N ASN A 64 -6.00 -15.32 4.89
CA ASN A 64 -6.50 -16.57 4.34
C ASN A 64 -7.13 -16.39 2.96
N PHE A 65 -7.91 -15.33 2.76
CA PHE A 65 -8.45 -14.94 1.46
C PHE A 65 -7.32 -14.76 0.44
N PHE A 66 -6.26 -14.04 0.79
CA PHE A 66 -5.12 -13.82 -0.09
C PHE A 66 -4.39 -15.13 -0.44
N LYS A 67 -4.19 -16.03 0.53
CA LYS A 67 -3.63 -17.36 0.26
C LYS A 67 -4.48 -18.18 -0.70
N ARG A 68 -5.80 -18.01 -0.70
CA ARG A 68 -6.68 -18.66 -1.68
C ARG A 68 -6.46 -18.05 -3.07
N VAL A 69 -6.46 -16.71 -3.16
CA VAL A 69 -6.19 -16.00 -4.43
C VAL A 69 -4.85 -16.40 -5.04
N LEU A 70 -3.78 -16.51 -4.23
CA LEU A 70 -2.47 -16.96 -4.72
C LEU A 70 -2.52 -18.38 -5.30
N ARG A 71 -3.26 -19.28 -4.63
CA ARG A 71 -3.43 -20.66 -5.06
C ARG A 71 -4.20 -20.74 -6.38
N ASP A 72 -5.28 -19.97 -6.50
CA ASP A 72 -6.10 -19.89 -7.70
C ASP A 72 -5.33 -19.28 -8.88
N ALA A 73 -4.39 -18.37 -8.59
CA ALA A 73 -3.49 -17.77 -9.57
C ALA A 73 -2.23 -18.60 -9.88
N ASN A 74 -2.08 -19.79 -9.27
CA ASN A 74 -0.87 -20.63 -9.35
C ASN A 74 0.42 -19.85 -9.04
N ALA A 75 0.36 -18.96 -8.05
CA ALA A 75 1.48 -18.15 -7.60
C ALA A 75 2.14 -18.73 -6.34
N ASP A 76 3.39 -18.35 -6.09
CA ASP A 76 4.10 -18.70 -4.88
C ASP A 76 3.40 -18.21 -3.62
N ASN A 77 3.69 -18.86 -2.49
CA ASN A 77 3.08 -18.55 -1.21
C ASN A 77 3.72 -17.28 -0.59
N TYR A 78 3.04 -16.15 -0.73
CA TYR A 78 3.41 -14.88 -0.11
C TYR A 78 2.49 -14.50 1.05
N ASN A 79 3.04 -13.70 1.98
CA ASN A 79 2.22 -13.07 3.02
C ASN A 79 1.47 -11.85 2.45
N PHE A 80 0.39 -11.42 3.12
CA PHE A 80 -0.42 -10.28 2.67
C PHE A 80 0.36 -8.96 2.56
N HIS A 81 1.42 -8.80 3.36
CA HIS A 81 2.28 -7.61 3.35
C HIS A 81 3.12 -7.51 2.06
N ALA A 82 3.25 -8.59 1.29
CA ALA A 82 3.89 -8.57 -0.03
C ALA A 82 3.23 -7.54 -0.97
N LEU A 83 1.91 -7.36 -0.89
CA LEU A 83 1.20 -6.35 -1.70
C LEU A 83 1.73 -4.93 -1.43
N ARG A 84 2.01 -4.60 -0.17
CA ARG A 84 2.58 -3.32 0.21
C ARG A 84 4.02 -3.17 -0.28
N HIS A 85 4.80 -4.25 -0.24
CA HIS A 85 6.15 -4.26 -0.83
C HIS A 85 6.09 -4.01 -2.34
N THR A 86 5.23 -4.74 -3.05
CA THR A 86 5.05 -4.56 -4.49
C THR A 86 4.62 -3.14 -4.83
N PHE A 87 3.66 -2.56 -4.10
CA PHE A 87 3.26 -1.17 -4.30
C PHE A 87 4.44 -0.20 -4.15
N ALA A 88 5.22 -0.33 -3.06
CA ALA A 88 6.37 0.54 -2.82
C ALA A 88 7.44 0.41 -3.91
N THR A 89 7.80 -0.81 -4.31
CA THR A 89 8.75 -1.07 -5.39
C THR A 89 8.27 -0.46 -6.70
N ARG A 90 7.00 -0.66 -7.09
CA ARG A 90 6.45 -0.11 -8.33
C ARG A 90 6.42 1.42 -8.34
N CYS A 91 6.14 2.06 -7.22
CA CYS A 91 6.24 3.52 -7.10
C CYS A 91 7.66 4.03 -7.29
N ILE A 92 8.67 3.34 -6.76
CA ILE A 92 10.07 3.73 -6.95
C ILE A 92 10.51 3.50 -8.40
N GLU A 93 10.16 2.37 -9.00
CA GLU A 93 10.44 2.06 -10.40
C GLU A 93 9.79 3.08 -11.36
N SER A 94 8.62 3.63 -11.02
CA SER A 94 7.99 4.70 -11.80
C SER A 94 8.60 6.09 -11.56
N GLY A 95 9.60 6.21 -10.68
CA GLY A 95 10.29 7.45 -10.37
C GLY A 95 9.59 8.34 -9.35
N MET A 96 8.70 7.79 -8.52
CA MET A 96 8.04 8.55 -7.45
C MET A 96 9.06 9.04 -6.41
N ASP A 97 8.86 10.27 -5.94
CA ASP A 97 9.65 10.83 -4.85
C ASP A 97 9.57 9.95 -3.58
N ILE A 98 10.74 9.58 -3.07
CA ILE A 98 10.89 8.64 -1.95
C ILE A 98 10.31 9.21 -0.66
N LYS A 99 10.41 10.54 -0.45
CA LYS A 99 9.85 11.19 0.75
C LYS A 99 8.32 11.12 0.73
N SER A 100 7.72 11.39 -0.43
CA SER A 100 6.28 11.27 -0.66
C SER A 100 5.79 9.83 -0.48
N LEU A 101 6.51 8.86 -1.04
CA LEU A 101 6.21 7.43 -0.85
C LEU A 101 6.31 7.03 0.63
N SER A 102 7.35 7.47 1.34
CA SER A 102 7.52 7.18 2.77
C SER A 102 6.34 7.68 3.62
N LYS A 103 5.79 8.85 3.27
CA LYS A 103 4.60 9.42 3.93
C LYS A 103 3.33 8.61 3.65
N ILE A 104 3.14 8.15 2.41
CA ILE A 104 2.00 7.29 2.01
C ILE A 104 2.06 5.95 2.76
N LEU A 105 3.25 5.35 2.81
CA LEU A 105 3.47 4.10 3.52
C LEU A 105 3.30 4.29 5.03
N GLY A 106 3.63 5.46 5.59
CA GLY A 106 3.61 5.69 7.04
C GLY A 106 4.81 5.04 7.72
N HIS A 107 5.99 5.13 7.09
CA HIS A 107 7.24 4.75 7.75
C HIS A 107 7.72 5.91 8.62
N SER A 108 8.08 5.60 9.87
CA SER A 108 8.64 6.56 10.84
C SER A 108 9.97 7.17 10.39
N SER A 109 10.63 6.56 9.40
CA SER A 109 11.82 7.12 8.77
C SER A 109 11.85 6.78 7.28
N VAL A 110 12.28 7.75 6.48
CA VAL A 110 12.56 7.59 5.04
C VAL A 110 13.62 6.52 4.80
N LYS A 111 14.53 6.30 5.77
CA LYS A 111 15.56 5.27 5.71
C LYS A 111 14.97 3.86 5.54
N ILE A 112 13.83 3.57 6.15
CA ILE A 112 13.13 2.27 6.01
C ILE A 112 12.73 2.03 4.55
N THR A 113 12.27 3.09 3.87
CA THR A 113 11.86 3.04 2.47
C THR A 113 13.08 2.90 1.54
N LEU A 114 14.14 3.67 1.81
CA LEU A 114 15.41 3.60 1.08
C LEU A 114 16.02 2.20 1.17
N ASP A 115 16.24 1.71 2.39
CA ASP A 115 16.95 0.44 2.64
C ASP A 115 16.19 -0.78 2.10
N ARG A 116 14.85 -0.68 1.95
CA ARG A 116 14.00 -1.81 1.57
C ARG A 116 13.64 -1.87 0.09
N TYR A 117 13.60 -0.73 -0.58
CA TYR A 117 13.03 -0.66 -1.94
C TYR A 117 13.91 0.09 -2.93
N VAL A 118 14.92 0.82 -2.46
CA VAL A 118 15.83 1.54 -3.34
C VAL A 118 17.09 0.70 -3.51
N HIS A 119 17.11 -0.08 -4.59
CA HIS A 119 18.34 -0.67 -5.10
C HIS A 119 18.77 0.15 -6.32
N PRO A 120 19.81 0.99 -6.20
CA PRO A 120 20.31 1.75 -7.33
C PRO A 120 20.83 0.78 -8.40
N SER A 121 20.09 0.65 -9.50
CA SER A 121 20.57 -0.04 -10.69
C SER A 121 21.14 0.98 -11.68
N ALA A 122 22.14 0.57 -12.45
CA ALA A 122 22.71 1.42 -13.49
C ALA A 122 21.64 1.91 -14.50
N ALA A 123 20.63 1.08 -14.75
CA ALA A 123 19.49 1.44 -15.60
C ALA A 123 18.65 2.58 -15.00
N LEU A 124 18.29 2.51 -13.71
CA LEU A 124 17.52 3.55 -13.03
C LEU A 124 18.29 4.88 -12.97
N MET A 125 19.61 4.81 -12.70
CA MET A 125 20.45 6.01 -12.69
C MET A 125 20.53 6.66 -14.07
N LYS A 126 20.69 5.86 -15.13
CA LYS A 126 20.72 6.34 -16.52
C LYS A 126 19.39 6.96 -16.94
N ASP A 127 18.27 6.32 -16.61
CA ASP A 127 16.93 6.85 -16.89
C ASP A 127 16.67 8.20 -16.19
N GLY A 128 17.09 8.32 -14.91
CA GLY A 128 17.00 9.57 -14.17
C GLY A 128 17.81 10.71 -14.80
N ILE A 129 19.04 10.42 -15.27
CA ILE A 129 19.89 11.39 -15.97
C ILE A 129 19.25 11.79 -17.32
N ASN A 130 18.72 10.84 -18.07
CA ASN A 130 18.07 11.11 -19.36
C ASN A 130 16.83 12.01 -19.20
N LYS A 131 15.94 11.71 -18.26
CA LYS A 131 14.77 12.54 -17.96
C LYS A 131 15.14 13.98 -17.58
N MET A 132 16.23 14.16 -16.83
CA MET A 132 16.75 15.48 -16.49
C MET A 132 17.28 16.23 -17.73
N ALA A 133 18.02 15.54 -18.60
CA ALA A 133 18.54 16.11 -19.84
C ALA A 133 17.38 16.53 -20.78
N GLU A 134 16.39 15.66 -20.99
CA GLU A 134 15.22 15.92 -21.83
C GLU A 134 14.40 17.12 -21.32
N SER A 135 14.14 17.19 -20.02
CA SER A 135 13.42 18.30 -19.39
C SER A 135 14.14 19.64 -19.60
N ARG A 136 15.47 19.67 -19.44
CA ARG A 136 16.28 20.86 -19.71
C ARG A 136 16.31 21.25 -21.17
N GLN A 137 16.37 20.28 -22.08
CA GLN A 137 16.42 20.53 -23.52
C GLN A 137 15.09 21.12 -24.01
N LYS A 138 13.96 20.61 -23.49
CA LYS A 138 12.62 21.15 -23.76
C LYS A 138 12.43 22.57 -23.24
N MET A 139 12.89 22.86 -22.02
CA MET A 139 12.86 24.23 -21.48
C MET A 139 13.73 25.19 -22.30
N TRP A 140 14.89 24.74 -22.80
CA TRP A 140 15.77 25.58 -23.62
C TRP A 140 15.15 25.89 -24.99
N SER A 141 14.53 24.91 -25.65
CA SER A 141 13.90 25.13 -26.96
C SER A 141 12.68 26.05 -26.89
N GLU A 142 11.84 25.91 -25.87
CA GLU A 142 10.68 26.79 -25.64
C GLU A 142 11.09 28.25 -25.40
N LYS A 143 12.27 28.49 -24.82
CA LYS A 143 12.79 29.84 -24.55
C LYS A 143 13.41 30.53 -25.76
N GLN A 144 13.78 29.78 -26.80
CA GLN A 144 14.28 30.30 -28.08
C GLN A 144 13.16 30.52 -29.10
N SER A 145 11.96 29.99 -28.83
CA SER A 145 10.77 30.12 -29.67
C SER A 145 9.85 31.28 -29.27
N LYS A 146 10.25 32.07 -28.28
CA LYS A 146 9.61 33.31 -27.81
C LYS A 146 10.57 34.47 -28.00
#